data_AF-A0AAD6UJM4-F1
#
_entry.id   AF-A0AAD6UJM4-F1
#
_cell.length_a   1.000
_cell.length_b   1.000
_cell.length_c   1.000
_cell.angle_alpha   90.00
_cell.angle_beta   90.00
_cell.angle_gamma   90.00
#
_symmetry.space_group_name_H-M   'P 1'
#
loop_
_entity.id
_entity.type
_entity.pdbx_description
1 polymer ?
#
loop_
_entity_poly.entity_id
_entity_poly.type
_entity_poly.pdbx_seq_one_letter_code
_entity_poly.pdbx_strand_id
1 'polypeptide(L)'
;SLPRKISSNISQLRTDFSFLNAHRAKSGFIDSPACEACGDPFETRAHYLLECPAWEPARQSLYTASRSAGLFGSLHVAPLLSHPKILKALGKFVETTGRF
;
A
#
# COMPACT_ATOMS: atom_id res chain seq x y z
N SER A 1 6.29 1.16 18.73
CA SER A 1 6.78 0.32 17.61
C SER A 1 5.57 -0.20 16.82
N LEU A 2 5.74 -0.56 15.54
CA LEU A 2 4.67 -1.20 14.75
C LEU A 2 4.53 -2.67 15.16
N PRO A 3 3.31 -3.25 15.09
CA PRO A 3 3.14 -4.69 15.27
C PRO A 3 3.98 -5.50 14.28
N ARG A 4 4.41 -6.71 14.67
CA ARG A 4 5.26 -7.58 13.84
C ARG A 4 4.63 -7.87 12.47
N LYS A 5 3.33 -8.22 12.43
CA LYS A 5 2.59 -8.50 11.18
C LYS A 5 2.65 -7.30 10.23
N ILE A 6 2.35 -6.11 10.72
CA ILE A 6 2.38 -4.87 9.94
C ILE A 6 3.79 -4.57 9.40
N SER A 7 4.82 -4.79 10.22
CA SER A 7 6.21 -4.61 9.78
C SER A 7 6.61 -5.58 8.66
N SER A 8 6.11 -6.82 8.71
CA SER A 8 6.30 -7.81 7.65
C SER A 8 5.62 -7.37 6.35
N ASN A 9 4.36 -6.93 6.42
CA ASN A 9 3.61 -6.46 5.25
C ASN A 9 4.30 -5.24 4.59
N ILE A 10 4.78 -4.28 5.38
CA ILE A 10 5.53 -3.13 4.86
C ILE A 10 6.83 -3.58 4.19
N SER A 11 7.53 -4.57 4.77
CA SER A 11 8.76 -5.11 4.18
C SER A 11 8.49 -5.79 2.84
N GLN A 12 7.41 -6.55 2.72
CA GLN A 12 6.96 -7.16 1.46
C GLN A 12 6.56 -6.10 0.42
N LEU A 13 5.89 -5.03 0.84
CA LEU A 13 5.58 -3.90 -0.04
C LEU A 13 6.85 -3.20 -0.54
N ARG A 14 7.95 -3.15 0.23
CA ARG A 14 9.22 -2.56 -0.22
C ARG A 14 9.89 -3.38 -1.32
N THR A 15 9.89 -4.70 -1.17
CA THR A 15 10.63 -5.61 -2.05
C THR A 15 9.83 -6.09 -3.27
N ASP A 16 8.59 -5.61 -3.42
CA ASP A 16 7.65 -6.05 -4.46
C ASP A 16 7.24 -7.53 -4.38
N PHE A 17 7.66 -8.25 -3.34
CA PHE A 17 7.18 -9.59 -2.99
C PHE A 17 5.92 -9.48 -2.11
N SER A 18 4.99 -8.65 -2.55
CA SER A 18 3.75 -8.38 -1.82
C SER A 18 2.65 -9.35 -2.21
N PHE A 19 1.68 -9.54 -1.31
CA PHE A 19 0.46 -10.31 -1.56
C PHE A 19 -0.55 -9.59 -2.47
N LEU A 20 -0.15 -8.54 -3.19
CA LEU A 20 -0.98 -7.87 -4.18
C LEU A 20 -1.07 -8.71 -5.46
N ASN A 21 -2.23 -8.67 -6.11
CA ASN A 21 -2.57 -9.62 -7.16
C ASN A 21 -1.67 -9.48 -8.41
N ALA A 22 -1.17 -8.29 -8.73
CA ALA A 22 -0.23 -8.13 -9.85
C ALA A 22 1.05 -8.94 -9.66
N HIS A 23 1.60 -9.00 -8.45
CA HIS A 23 2.77 -9.84 -8.15
C HIS A 23 2.41 -11.32 -8.11
N ARG A 24 1.30 -11.68 -7.46
CA ARG A 24 0.87 -13.08 -7.31
C ARG A 24 0.59 -13.72 -8.66
N ALA A 25 -0.07 -13.01 -9.58
CA ALA A 25 -0.36 -13.50 -10.93
C ALA A 25 0.92 -13.63 -11.76
N LYS A 26 1.81 -12.62 -11.69
CA LYS A 26 3.13 -12.69 -12.36
C LYS A 26 3.96 -13.90 -11.89
N SER A 27 3.83 -14.27 -10.63
CA SER A 27 4.53 -15.41 -10.02
C SER A 27 3.78 -16.74 -10.17
N GLY A 28 2.63 -16.78 -10.87
CA GLY A 28 1.86 -17.99 -11.14
C GLY A 28 1.04 -18.55 -9.97
N PHE A 29 0.83 -17.76 -8.90
CA PHE A 29 0.05 -18.19 -7.73
C PHE A 29 -1.46 -18.04 -7.90
N ILE A 30 -1.90 -17.16 -8.80
CA ILE A 30 -3.31 -16.90 -9.13
C ILE A 30 -3.43 -16.56 -10.61
N ASP A 31 -4.63 -16.67 -11.16
CA ASP A 31 -4.86 -16.45 -12.60
C ASP A 31 -5.09 -14.98 -12.96
N SER A 32 -5.58 -14.16 -12.02
CA SER A 32 -5.96 -12.77 -12.29
C SER A 32 -5.11 -11.76 -11.51
N PRO A 33 -4.51 -10.76 -12.16
CA PRO A 33 -3.81 -9.67 -11.49
C PRO A 33 -4.75 -8.57 -10.96
N ALA A 34 -6.05 -8.67 -11.22
CA ALA A 34 -7.01 -7.60 -10.96
C ALA A 34 -7.20 -7.31 -9.46
N CYS A 35 -7.53 -6.06 -9.16
CA CYS A 35 -7.89 -5.64 -7.82
C CYS A 35 -9.30 -6.11 -7.47
N GLU A 36 -9.41 -6.96 -6.46
CA GLU A 36 -10.71 -7.46 -5.98
C GLU A 36 -11.57 -6.36 -5.35
N ALA A 37 -10.96 -5.27 -4.87
CA ALA A 37 -11.67 -4.19 -4.18
C ALA A 37 -12.35 -3.19 -5.13
N CYS A 38 -11.80 -2.98 -6.33
CA CYS A 38 -12.34 -1.97 -7.27
C CYS A 38 -12.42 -2.42 -8.74
N GLY A 39 -11.91 -3.60 -9.08
CA GLY A 39 -11.94 -4.14 -10.44
C GLY A 39 -10.85 -3.63 -11.38
N ASP A 40 -9.89 -2.83 -10.90
CA ASP A 40 -8.76 -2.40 -11.73
C ASP A 40 -7.99 -3.61 -12.28
N PRO A 41 -7.57 -3.60 -13.57
CA PRO A 41 -6.90 -4.75 -14.18
C PRO A 41 -5.62 -5.20 -13.47
N PHE A 42 -4.92 -4.31 -12.77
CA PHE A 42 -3.67 -4.63 -12.09
C PHE A 42 -3.60 -4.04 -10.69
N GLU A 43 -3.72 -4.89 -9.69
CA GLU A 43 -3.46 -4.50 -8.31
C GLU A 43 -1.95 -4.40 -8.05
N THR A 44 -1.35 -3.28 -8.47
CA THR A 44 0.04 -2.94 -8.19
C THR A 44 0.20 -2.22 -6.86
N ARG A 45 1.44 -1.99 -6.41
CA ARG A 45 1.73 -1.16 -5.23
C ARG A 45 1.24 0.28 -5.41
N ALA A 46 1.42 0.84 -6.60
CA ALA A 46 0.92 2.18 -6.93
C ALA A 46 -0.61 2.21 -6.83
N HIS A 47 -1.26 1.22 -7.44
CA HIS A 47 -2.71 1.06 -7.35
C HIS A 47 -3.18 1.01 -5.90
N TYR A 48 -2.66 0.07 -5.11
CA TYR A 48 -3.05 -0.11 -3.71
C TYR A 48 -2.81 1.13 -2.85
N LEU A 49 -1.63 1.75 -2.94
CA LEU A 49 -1.22 2.84 -2.04
C LEU A 49 -1.71 4.23 -2.47
N LEU A 50 -1.99 4.45 -3.76
CA LEU A 50 -2.18 5.78 -4.34
C LEU A 50 -3.50 5.93 -5.11
N GLU A 51 -3.96 4.90 -5.81
CA GLU A 51 -4.98 5.08 -6.86
C GLU A 51 -6.32 4.40 -6.55
N CYS A 52 -6.31 3.26 -5.84
CA CYS A 52 -7.47 2.38 -5.69
C CYS A 52 -8.66 3.10 -5.04
N PRO A 53 -9.77 3.38 -5.73
CA PRO A 53 -10.84 4.21 -5.19
C PRO A 53 -11.49 3.59 -3.93
N ALA A 54 -11.49 2.25 -3.81
CA ALA A 54 -11.98 1.54 -2.63
C ALA A 54 -11.23 1.90 -1.34
N TRP A 55 -9.95 2.29 -1.45
CA TRP A 55 -9.09 2.62 -0.32
C TRP A 55 -8.92 4.12 -0.08
N GLU A 56 -9.65 4.97 -0.80
CA GLU A 56 -9.58 6.42 -0.65
C GLU A 56 -9.83 6.89 0.80
N PRO A 57 -10.83 6.37 1.53
CA PRO A 57 -11.04 6.77 2.93
C PRO A 57 -9.86 6.42 3.83
N ALA A 58 -9.23 5.26 3.61
CA ALA A 58 -8.07 4.81 4.39
C ALA A 58 -6.81 5.64 4.06
N ARG A 59 -6.66 6.09 2.80
CA ARG A 59 -5.53 6.91 2.33
C ARG A 59 -5.48 8.32 2.93
N GLN A 60 -6.58 8.86 3.44
CA GLN A 60 -6.59 10.20 4.04
C GLN A 60 -5.54 10.36 5.16
N SER A 61 -5.29 9.28 5.91
CA SER A 61 -4.23 9.26 6.94
C SER A 61 -2.82 9.32 6.35
N LEU A 62 -2.59 8.69 5.19
CA LEU A 62 -1.32 8.73 4.46
C LEU A 62 -1.07 10.13 3.87
N TYR A 63 -2.09 10.76 3.29
CA TYR A 63 -1.99 12.12 2.78
C TYR A 63 -1.63 13.11 3.90
N THR A 64 -2.32 13.04 5.03
CA THR A 64 -2.06 13.90 6.20
C THR A 64 -0.64 13.72 6.75
N ALA A 65 -0.19 12.46 6.89
CA ALA A 65 1.15 12.15 7.37
C ALA A 65 2.23 12.63 6.40
N SER A 66 1.99 12.50 5.09
CA SER A 66 2.92 12.94 4.04
C SER A 66 3.07 14.47 4.04
N ARG A 67 1.96 15.20 4.16
CA ARG A 67 1.98 16.67 4.29
C ARG A 67 2.75 17.10 5.54
N SER A 68 2.51 16.45 6.67
CA SER A 68 3.24 16.71 7.92
C SER A 68 4.73 16.35 7.85
N ALA A 69 5.11 15.46 6.93
CA ALA A 69 6.49 15.09 6.66
C ALA A 69 7.20 16.05 5.68
N GLY A 70 6.52 17.07 5.16
CA GLY A 70 7.07 17.98 4.16
C GLY A 70 7.10 17.38 2.75
N LEU A 71 6.40 16.27 2.51
CA LEU A 71 6.18 15.75 1.17
C LEU A 71 4.99 16.48 0.56
N PHE A 72 5.30 17.41 -0.34
CA PHE A 72 4.31 18.21 -1.06
C PHE A 72 4.18 17.68 -2.50
N GLY A 73 2.95 17.63 -3.02
CA GLY A 73 2.68 17.22 -4.41
C GLY A 73 2.25 15.77 -4.56
N SER A 74 2.53 15.18 -5.73
CA SER A 74 2.16 13.80 -6.06
C SER A 74 2.86 12.81 -5.13
N LEU A 75 2.07 11.98 -4.43
CA LEU A 75 2.63 10.91 -3.64
C LEU A 75 3.24 9.85 -4.56
N HIS A 76 4.47 9.46 -4.25
CA HIS A 76 5.13 8.32 -4.87
C HIS A 76 5.18 7.15 -3.87
N VAL A 77 5.24 5.93 -4.40
CA VAL A 77 5.30 4.71 -3.58
C VAL A 77 6.52 4.72 -2.64
N ALA A 78 7.69 5.13 -3.12
CA ALA A 78 8.93 5.02 -2.37
C ALA A 78 8.94 5.82 -1.04
N PRO A 79 8.57 7.12 -1.00
CA PRO A 79 8.47 7.87 0.26
C PRO A 79 7.49 7.28 1.26
N LEU A 80 6.34 6.75 0.82
CA LEU A 80 5.36 6.13 1.72
C LEU A 80 5.93 4.90 2.43
N LEU A 81 6.76 4.14 1.73
CA LEU A 81 7.35 2.91 2.24
C LEU A 81 8.62 3.14 3.07
N SER A 82 9.30 4.28 2.98
CA SER A 82 10.60 4.50 3.64
C SER A 82 10.58 5.57 4.73
N HIS A 83 9.71 6.59 4.62
CA HIS A 83 9.80 7.76 5.48
C HIS A 83 9.28 7.46 6.90
N PRO A 84 10.10 7.63 7.96
CA PRO A 84 9.77 7.17 9.31
C PRO A 84 8.51 7.83 9.90
N LYS A 85 8.26 9.11 9.56
CA LYS A 85 7.04 9.82 10.00
C LYS A 85 5.76 9.27 9.36
N ILE A 86 5.85 8.56 8.24
CA ILE A 86 4.71 8.02 7.48
C ILE A 86 4.43 6.57 7.84
N LEU A 87 5.44 5.80 8.26
CA LEU A 87 5.31 4.36 8.54
C LEU A 87 4.19 4.02 9.52
N LYS A 88 3.92 4.90 10.51
CA LYS A 88 2.79 4.71 11.43
C LYS A 88 1.44 4.81 10.71
N ALA A 89 1.27 5.80 9.84
CA ALA A 89 0.07 5.97 9.03
C ALA A 89 -0.07 4.84 8.00
N LEU A 90 1.04 4.42 7.38
CA LEU A 90 1.06 3.26 6.49
C LEU A 90 0.64 1.98 7.20
N GLY A 91 1.10 1.77 8.44
CA GLY A 91 0.67 0.63 9.23
C GLY A 91 -0.83 0.62 9.48
N LYS A 92 -1.40 1.77 9.84
CA LYS A 92 -2.86 1.93 10.01
C LYS A 92 -3.62 1.71 8.70
N PHE A 93 -3.09 2.22 7.58
CA PHE A 93 -3.66 1.99 6.26
C PHE A 93 -3.73 0.49 5.94
N VAL A 94 -2.61 -0.22 6.06
CA VAL A 94 -2.53 -1.67 5.81
C VAL A 94 -3.54 -2.43 6.69
N GLU A 95 -3.61 -2.09 7.98
CA GLU A 95 -4.57 -2.69 8.92
C GLU A 95 -6.03 -2.40 8.54
N THR A 96 -6.36 -1.16 8.20
CA THR A 96 -7.72 -0.73 7.85
C THR A 96 -8.22 -1.39 6.57
N THR A 97 -7.35 -1.55 5.57
CA THR A 97 -7.73 -2.21 4.31
C THR A 97 -7.96 -3.72 4.45
N GLY A 98 -7.41 -4.36 5.48
CA GLY A 98 -7.51 -5.82 5.65
C GLY A 98 -6.94 -6.63 4.49
N ARG A 99 -6.17 -6.01 3.58
CA ARG A 99 -5.73 -6.63 2.32
C ARG A 99 -4.71 -7.76 2.53
N PHE A 100 -4.14 -7.88 3.74
CA PHE A 100 -3.05 -8.80 4.12
C PHE A 100 -3.33 -9.58 5.41
#